data_AF-A0A3P6RRD7-F1
#
_entry.id   AF-A0A3P6RRD7-F1
#
_cell.length_a   1.000
_cell.length_b   1.000
_cell.length_c   1.000
_cell.angle_alpha   90.00
_cell.angle_beta   90.00
_cell.angle_gamma   90.00
#
_symmetry.space_group_name_H-M   'P 1'
#
loop_
_entity.id
_entity.type
_entity.pdbx_description
1 polymer ?
#
loop_
_entity_poly.entity_id
_entity_poly.type
_entity_poly.pdbx_seq_one_letter_code
_entity_poly.pdbx_strand_id
1 'polypeptide(L)' 'MVSDSEDGAPVIIEHPLDVIVSKGSPATLNCAAKPPGAQITWYKDGQPVTTNKDQVNSHRIILDTGALFLLKVSSGE' A
#
# COMPACT_ATOMS: atom_id res chain seq x y z
N MET A 1 35.35 -0.82 -0.05
CA MET A 1 34.02 -0.65 0.54
C MET A 1 33.01 -0.90 -0.56
N VAL A 2 32.38 -2.07 -0.57
CA VAL A 2 31.24 -2.30 -1.45
C VAL A 2 30.08 -1.52 -0.86
N SER A 3 29.62 -0.51 -1.59
CA SER A 3 28.35 0.15 -1.35
C SER A 3 27.28 -0.92 -1.31
N ASP A 4 26.38 -0.87 -0.33
CA ASP A 4 25.19 -1.70 -0.23
C ASP A 4 24.32 -1.46 -1.48
N SER A 5 24.71 -2.03 -2.62
CA SER A 5 23.83 -2.19 -3.76
C SER A 5 22.83 -3.23 -3.30
N GLU A 6 21.67 -2.73 -2.92
CA GLU A 6 20.48 -3.50 -2.59
C GLU A 6 19.95 -4.25 -3.84
N ASP A 7 20.78 -5.13 -4.38
CA ASP A 7 20.57 -5.94 -5.58
C ASP A 7 19.83 -7.25 -5.23
N GLY A 8 18.87 -7.14 -4.31
CA GLY A 8 18.01 -8.23 -3.88
C GLY A 8 16.60 -8.03 -4.42
N ALA A 9 15.94 -9.11 -4.85
CA ALA A 9 14.51 -9.04 -5.18
C ALA A 9 13.74 -8.47 -3.98
N PRO A 10 12.75 -7.58 -4.19
CA PRO A 10 12.05 -6.94 -3.10
C PRO A 10 11.32 -7.98 -2.24
N VAL A 11 11.53 -7.89 -0.92
CA VAL A 11 10.91 -8.80 0.05
C VAL A 11 9.99 -8.01 0.96
N ILE A 12 8.74 -8.45 1.07
CA ILE A 12 7.78 -7.90 2.02
C ILE A 12 8.22 -8.31 3.43
N ILE A 13 8.44 -7.33 4.30
CA ILE A 13 8.83 -7.52 5.71
C ILE A 13 7.70 -7.21 6.68
N GLU A 14 6.68 -6.46 6.24
CA GLU A 14 5.44 -6.24 6.97
C GLU A 14 4.29 -6.52 6.01
N HIS A 15 3.48 -7.53 6.34
CA HIS A 15 2.33 -7.91 5.56
C HIS A 15 1.08 -7.11 6.01
N PRO A 16 0.16 -6.78 5.09
CA PRO A 16 -1.14 -6.27 5.48
C PRO A 16 -1.89 -7.26 6.37
N LEU A 17 -2.60 -6.72 7.34
CA LEU A 17 -3.52 -7.47 8.20
C LEU A 17 -4.96 -7.15 7.84
N ASP A 18 -5.85 -8.10 8.13
CA ASP A 18 -7.28 -7.91 7.98
C ASP A 18 -7.79 -6.90 9.03
N VAL A 19 -8.58 -5.94 8.58
CA VAL A 19 -9.20 -4.92 9.44
C VAL A 19 -10.68 -4.85 9.14
N ILE A 20 -11.51 -4.93 10.18
CA ILE A 20 -12.97 -4.76 10.08
C ILE A 20 -13.31 -3.34 10.51
N VAL A 21 -13.88 -2.56 9.59
CA VAL A 21 -14.33 -1.19 9.86
C VAL A 21 -15.76 -0.98 9.40
N SER A 22 -16.43 0.01 10.01
CA SER A 22 -17.74 0.45 9.56
C SER A 22 -17.67 1.08 8.18
N LYS A 23 -18.72 0.91 7.37
CA LYS A 23 -18.83 1.56 6.07
C LYS A 23 -18.67 3.08 6.23
N GLY A 24 -17.78 3.66 5.44
CA GLY A 24 -17.49 5.08 5.46
C GLY A 24 -16.40 5.50 6.45
N SER A 25 -15.97 4.61 7.35
CA SER A 25 -14.83 4.86 8.23
C SER A 25 -13.51 4.74 7.46
N PRO A 26 -12.45 5.44 7.91
CA PRO A 26 -11.12 5.28 7.35
C PRO A 26 -10.48 3.95 7.80
N ALA A 27 -9.54 3.44 7.02
CA ALA A 27 -8.74 2.27 7.35
C ALA A 27 -7.32 2.39 6.77
N THR A 28 -6.34 1.75 7.42
CA THR A 28 -4.97 1.67 6.94
C THR A 28 -4.57 0.21 6.80
N LEU A 29 -4.00 -0.14 5.66
CA LEU A 29 -3.36 -1.43 5.42
C LEU A 29 -1.85 -1.18 5.34
N ASN A 30 -1.11 -1.68 6.33
CA ASN A 30 0.33 -1.49 6.35
C ASN A 30 1.03 -2.47 5.40
N CYS A 31 2.12 -2.02 4.81
CA CYS A 31 3.03 -2.84 4.04
C CYS A 31 4.41 -2.19 4.09
N ALA A 32 5.45 -2.98 4.32
CA ALA A 32 6.83 -2.54 4.25
C ALA A 32 7.65 -3.58 3.50
N ALA A 33 8.59 -3.12 2.68
CA ALA A 33 9.46 -3.97 1.89
C ALA A 33 10.92 -3.56 2.05
N LYS A 34 11.81 -4.53 1.87
CA LYS A 34 13.25 -4.29 1.65
C LYS A 34 13.57 -4.55 0.20
N PRO A 35 14.47 -3.78 -0.43
CA PRO A 35 15.18 -2.62 0.15
C PRO A 35 14.33 -1.37 0.46
N PRO A 36 14.74 -0.46 1.37
CA PRO A 36 14.11 0.84 1.55
C PRO A 36 14.17 1.62 0.24
N GLY A 37 13.06 1.68 -0.50
CA GLY A 37 13.01 2.21 -1.86
C GLY A 37 12.35 1.24 -2.86
N ALA A 38 12.08 0.01 -2.46
CA ALA A 38 11.24 -0.91 -3.21
C ALA A 38 9.86 -0.28 -3.49
N GLN A 39 9.39 -0.40 -4.72
CA GLN A 39 8.09 0.13 -5.12
C GLN A 39 6.97 -0.81 -4.64
N ILE A 40 6.08 -0.30 -3.78
CA ILE A 40 4.91 -1.04 -3.30
C ILE A 40 3.68 -0.66 -4.12
N THR A 41 2.99 -1.68 -4.64
CA THR A 41 1.76 -1.56 -5.42
C THR A 41 0.67 -2.42 -4.80
N TRP A 42 -0.54 -1.88 -4.72
CA TRP A 42 -1.69 -2.55 -4.12
C TRP A 42 -2.67 -3.05 -5.17
N TYR A 43 -3.20 -4.24 -4.94
CA TYR A 43 -4.21 -4.86 -5.77
C TYR A 43 -5.43 -5.23 -4.93
N LYS A 44 -6.62 -5.06 -5.50
CA LYS A 44 -7.89 -5.58 -4.96
C LYS A 44 -8.48 -6.50 -6.01
N ASP A 45 -8.74 -7.76 -5.65
CA ASP A 45 -9.36 -8.76 -6.53
C ASP A 45 -8.63 -8.92 -7.88
N GLY A 46 -7.29 -8.86 -7.85
CA GLY A 46 -6.44 -8.93 -9.04
C GLY A 46 -6.36 -7.64 -9.88
N GLN A 47 -7.07 -6.57 -9.51
CA GLN A 47 -7.02 -5.28 -10.18
C GLN A 47 -6.16 -4.27 -9.41
N PRO A 48 -5.32 -3.46 -10.10
CA PRO A 48 -4.52 -2.44 -9.43
C PRO A 48 -5.42 -1.41 -8.77
N VAL A 49 -5.08 -1.03 -7.54
CA VAL A 49 -5.81 -0.01 -6.79
C VAL A 49 -5.40 1.37 -7.32
N THR A 50 -6.37 2.14 -7.81
CA THR A 50 -6.16 3.55 -8.19
C THR A 50 -5.96 4.41 -6.95
N THR A 51 -4.82 5.09 -6.88
CA THR A 51 -4.37 5.84 -5.70
C THR A 51 -4.21 7.33 -6.00
N ASN A 52 -3.79 8.10 -5.01
CA ASN A 52 -3.42 9.51 -5.18
C ASN A 52 -2.27 9.74 -6.18
N LYS A 53 -1.49 8.69 -6.52
CA LYS A 53 -0.47 8.74 -7.58
C LYS A 53 -1.09 8.76 -8.98
N ASP A 54 -2.26 8.13 -9.12
CA ASP A 54 -2.97 7.99 -10.40
C ASP A 54 -4.04 9.08 -10.59
N GLN A 55 -4.70 9.47 -9.49
CA GLN A 55 -5.78 10.46 -9.49
C GLN A 55 -5.68 11.40 -8.27
N VAL A 56 -5.60 12.70 -8.53
CA VAL A 56 -5.42 13.75 -7.50
C VAL A 56 -6.47 13.71 -6.38
N ASN A 57 -7.71 13.27 -6.68
CA ASN A 57 -8.82 13.22 -5.73
C ASN A 57 -9.17 11.78 -5.27
N SER A 58 -8.22 10.84 -5.35
CA SER A 58 -8.49 9.47 -4.91
C SER A 58 -8.75 9.38 -3.40
N HIS A 59 -9.76 8.60 -3.01
CA HIS A 59 -10.00 8.24 -1.61
C HIS A 59 -9.00 7.21 -1.07
N ARG A 60 -8.04 6.79 -1.90
CA ARG A 60 -7.04 5.78 -1.60
C ARG A 60 -5.67 6.43 -1.75
N ILE A 61 -4.89 6.45 -0.68
CA ILE A 61 -3.63 7.19 -0.59
C ILE A 61 -2.52 6.20 -0.30
N ILE A 62 -1.42 6.26 -1.05
CA ILE A 62 -0.19 5.54 -0.73
C ILE A 62 0.70 6.46 0.09
N LEU A 63 1.01 6.03 1.31
CA LEU A 63 1.98 6.71 2.16
C LEU A 63 3.41 6.45 1.66
N ASP A 64 4.33 7.29 2.09
CA ASP A 64 5.77 7.15 1.85
C ASP A 64 6.33 5.81 2.36
N THR A 65 5.74 5.28 3.43
CA THR A 65 6.04 3.93 3.96
C THR A 65 5.60 2.78 3.04
N GLY A 66 4.74 3.05 2.04
CA GLY A 66 4.11 2.04 1.20
C GLY A 66 2.76 1.53 1.70
N ALA A 67 2.32 1.97 2.89
CA ALA A 67 1.00 1.64 3.42
C ALA A 67 -0.12 2.26 2.57
N LEU A 68 -1.22 1.54 2.43
CA LEU A 68 -2.43 2.00 1.76
C LEU A 68 -3.40 2.57 2.80
N PHE A 69 -3.67 3.86 2.70
CA PHE A 69 -4.66 4.56 3.50
C PHE A 69 -5.94 4.76 2.71
N LEU A 70 -7.05 4.25 3.24
CA LEU A 70 -8.39 4.40 2.69
C LEU A 70 -9.11 5.49 3.50
N LEU A 71 -9.36 6.64 2.88
CA LEU A 71 -10.11 7.74 3.52
C LEU A 71 -11.55 7.33 3.84
N LYS A 72 -12.15 6.50 2.99
CA LYS A 72 -13.52 6.03 3.11
C LYS A 72 -13.63 4.60 2.61
N VAL A 73 -13.87 3.65 3.51
CA VAL A 73 -14.09 2.26 3.13
C VAL A 73 -15.51 2.08 2.59
N SER A 74 -15.62 1.66 1.34
CA SER A 74 -16.86 1.22 0.71
C SER A 74 -16.95 -0.30 0.74
N SER A 75 -18.16 -0.85 0.85
CA SER A 75 -18.41 -2.26 0.55
C SER A 75 -17.92 -2.54 -0.87
N GLY A 76 -17.12 -3.59 -1.05
CA GLY A 76 -16.78 -4.07 -2.39
C GLY A 76 -18.05 -4.53 -3.09
N GLU A 77 -18.31 -4.01 -4.29
CA GLU A 77 -19.18 -4.68 -5.26
C GLU A 77 -18.47 -5.91 -5.82
#